data_AF-A0A968FS26-F1
#
_entry.id   AF-A0A968FS26-F1
#
_cell.length_a   1.000
_cell.length_b   1.000
_cell.length_c   1.000
_cell.angle_alpha   90.00
_cell.angle_beta   90.00
_cell.angle_gamma   90.00
#
_symmetry.space_group_name_H-M   'P 1'
#
loop_
_entity.id
_entity.type
_entity.pdbx_description
1 polymer ?
#
loop_
_entity_poly.entity_id
_entity_poly.type
_entity_poly.pdbx_seq_one_letter_code
_entity_poly.pdbx_strand_id
1 'polypeptide(L)' 'LDVDQIERLIAERAAARKARNWTKADQVREQLTRLGIILEDTPHGTEWKIK' A
#
# COMPACT_ATOMS: atom_id res chain seq x y z
N LEU A 1 3.36 12.26 9.70
CA LEU A 1 3.29 11.26 8.62
C LEU A 1 2.65 11.93 7.43
N ASP A 2 3.31 11.91 6.28
CA ASP A 2 2.79 12.49 5.04
C ASP A 2 1.80 11.52 4.40
N VAL A 3 0.51 11.85 4.48
CA VAL A 3 -0.57 11.11 3.84
C VAL A 3 -0.32 10.91 2.35
N ASP A 4 0.25 11.93 1.69
CA ASP A 4 0.60 11.91 0.27
C ASP A 4 1.59 10.78 -0.08
N GLN A 5 2.58 10.49 0.79
CA GLN A 5 3.49 9.36 0.58
C GLN A 5 2.76 8.02 0.67
N ILE A 6 1.82 7.89 1.60
CA ILE A 6 1.05 6.66 1.81
C ILE A 6 0.16 6.39 0.59
N GLU A 7 -0.55 7.41 0.13
CA GLU A 7 -1.41 7.29 -1.06
C GLU A 7 -0.60 6.97 -2.31
N ARG A 8 0.59 7.55 -2.49
CA ARG A 8 1.51 7.18 -3.59
C ARG A 8 1.93 5.71 -3.53
N LEU A 9 2.29 5.21 -2.35
CA LEU A 9 2.65 3.80 -2.17
C LEU A 9 1.44 2.89 -2.46
N ILE A 10 0.25 3.24 -1.99
CA ILE A 10 -0.98 2.49 -2.29
C ILE A 10 -1.25 2.45 -3.80
N ALA A 11 -1.13 3.59 -4.48
CA ALA A 11 -1.27 3.69 -5.92
C ALA A 11 -0.20 2.85 -6.65
N GLU A 12 1.06 2.86 -6.19
CA GLU A 12 2.14 2.06 -6.75
C GLU A 12 1.87 0.55 -6.58
N ARG A 13 1.38 0.12 -5.41
CA ARG A 13 0.94 -1.27 -5.18
C ARG A 13 -0.20 -1.66 -6.12
N ALA A 14 -1.19 -0.78 -6.31
CA ALA A 14 -2.31 -1.04 -7.21
C ALA A 14 -1.85 -1.15 -8.67
N ALA A 15 -0.97 -0.25 -9.11
CA ALA A 15 -0.36 -0.30 -10.44
C ALA A 15 0.47 -1.58 -10.63
N ALA A 16 1.27 -1.96 -9.64
CA ALA A 16 2.04 -3.20 -9.64
C ALA A 16 1.15 -4.43 -9.75
N ARG A 17 0.04 -4.49 -9.00
CA ARG A 17 -0.96 -5.57 -9.12
C ARG A 17 -1.60 -5.60 -10.49
N LYS A 18 -1.94 -4.44 -11.06
CA LYS A 18 -2.53 -4.33 -12.41
C LYS A 18 -1.55 -4.81 -13.49
N ALA A 19 -0.26 -4.55 -13.29
CA ALA A 19 0.84 -5.06 -14.11
C ALA A 19 1.22 -6.53 -13.81
N ARG A 20 0.49 -7.21 -12.91
CA ARG A 20 0.80 -8.57 -12.40
C ARG A 20 2.21 -8.70 -11.79
N ASN A 21 2.78 -7.59 -11.35
CA ASN A 21 4.07 -7.54 -10.68
C ASN A 21 3.86 -7.73 -9.17
N TRP A 22 3.70 -8.99 -8.76
CA TRP A 22 3.46 -9.37 -7.37
C TRP A 22 4.63 -9.01 -6.46
N THR A 23 5.86 -9.15 -6.95
CA THR A 23 7.09 -8.80 -6.21
C THR A 23 7.10 -7.32 -5.83
N LYS A 24 6.81 -6.44 -6.78
CA LYS A 24 6.74 -4.99 -6.54
C LYS A 24 5.60 -4.63 -5.58
N ALA A 25 4.43 -5.27 -5.72
CA ALA A 25 3.31 -5.05 -4.80
C ALA A 25 3.64 -5.47 -3.36
N ASP A 26 4.41 -6.54 -3.18
CA ASP A 26 4.83 -7.02 -1.86
C ASP A 26 5.90 -6.11 -1.24
N GLN A 27 6.88 -5.65 -2.03
CA GLN A 27 7.89 -4.67 -1.59
C GLN A 27 7.25 -3.39 -1.04
N VAL A 28 6.24 -2.87 -1.73
CA VAL A 28 5.51 -1.66 -1.32
C VAL A 28 4.71 -1.92 -0.04
N ARG A 29 4.11 -3.10 0.12
CA ARG A 29 3.43 -3.50 1.35
C ARG A 29 4.39 -3.57 2.54
N GLU A 30 5.59 -4.12 2.34
CA GLU A 30 6.62 -4.15 3.39
C GLU A 30 7.12 -2.74 3.75
N GLN A 31 7.26 -1.83 2.78
CA GLN A 31 7.60 -0.43 3.06
C GLN A 31 6.53 0.23 3.93
N LEU A 32 5.25 0.07 3.58
CA LEU A 32 4.14 0.58 4.38
C LEU A 32 4.17 -0.02 5.80
N THR A 33 4.38 -1.33 5.92
CA THR A 33 4.48 -2.01 7.22
C THR A 33 5.65 -1.48 8.05
N ARG A 34 6.81 -1.24 7.44
CA ARG A 34 8.00 -0.64 8.09
C ARG A 34 7.76 0.78 8.59
N LEU A 35 6.93 1.54 7.89
CA LEU A 35 6.49 2.87 8.30
C LEU A 35 5.42 2.83 9.40
N GLY A 36 5.04 1.64 9.88
CA GLY A 36 3.98 1.44 10.86
C GLY A 36 2.57 1.52 10.25
N ILE A 37 2.45 1.43 8.92
CA ILE A 37 1.18 1.52 8.21
C ILE A 37 0.67 0.13 7.85
N ILE A 38 -0.53 -0.18 8.30
CA ILE A 38 -1.24 -1.43 8.03
C ILE A 38 -2.30 -1.13 6.98
N LEU A 39 -2.22 -1.81 5.83
CA LEU A 39 -3.24 -1.78 4.79
C LEU A 39 -4.36 -2.77 5.11
N GLU A 40 -5.59 -2.28 5.17
CA GLU A 40 -6.82 -3.05 5.30
C GLU A 40 -7.59 -2.93 3.97
N ASP A 41 -7.51 -3.97 3.14
CA ASP A 41 -8.33 -4.03 1.93
C ASP A 41 -9.76 -4.43 2.33
N THR A 42 -10.72 -3.52 2.19
CA THR A 42 -12.15 -3.78 2.41
C THR A 42 -12.90 -3.84 1.08
N PRO A 43 -14.11 -4.42 1.03
CA PRO A 43 -14.95 -4.40 -0.18
C PRO A 43 -15.32 -2.97 -0.65
N HIS A 44 -15.22 -1.99 0.25
CA HIS A 44 -15.55 -0.59 -0.01
C HIS A 44 -14.33 0.25 -0.44
N GLY A 45 -13.10 -0.25 -0.25
CA GLY A 45 -11.88 0.43 -0.64
C GLY A 45 -10.64 -0.10 0.08
N THR A 46 -9.46 0.45 -0.26
CA THR A 46 -8.24 0.19 0.51
C THR A 46 -8.14 1.24 1.60
N GLU A 47 -8.36 0.84 2.85
CA GLU A 47 -8.13 1.68 4.03
C GLU A 47 -6.73 1.40 4.59
N TRP A 48 -6.15 2.38 5.27
CA TRP A 48 -4.87 2.20 5.94
C TRP A 48 -4.91 2.81 7.34
N LYS A 49 -4.24 2.14 8.29
CA LYS A 49 -4.14 2.56 9.68
C LYS A 49 -2.67 2.67 10.08
N ILE A 50 -2.35 3.71 10.84
CA ILE A 50 -1.03 3.86 11.46
C ILE A 50 -1.09 3.16 12.82
N LYS A 51 -0.13 2.29 13.10
CA LYS A 51 0.03 1.60 14.37
C LYS A 51 0.67 2.49 15.42
#